data_AF-A0A929VD04-F1
#
_entry.id   AF-A0A929VD04-F1
#
_cell.length_a   1.000
_cell.length_b   1.000
_cell.length_c   1.000
_cell.angle_alpha   90.00
_cell.angle_beta   90.00
_cell.angle_gamma   90.00
#
_symmetry.space_group_name_H-M   'P 1'
#
loop_
_entity.id
_entity.type
_entity.pdbx_description
1 polymer ?
#
loop_
_entity_poly.entity_id
_entity_poly.type
_entity_poly.pdbx_seq_one_letter_code
_entity_poly.pdbx_strand_id
1 'polypeptide(L)'
;MRQKREKANGIRVFLLCLFLGAGTLALFVIQDRGAFLMLADFNKQEIPFCMELSGFLHALPKGKIGSVFCRQWDWGMDLGSSVLYSFGYYNLGSPFYWLTLPFPRSFYPYLMAPMMVLKYAAAGSFSYWYLKRFVRRKETAMIGAVLYTFSGWQTVNLLFFTFMDVVAFFPLLLLGLEKLMAEEE
;
A
#
# COMPACT_ATOMS: atom_id res chain seq x y z
N MET A 1 29.22 9.02 8.66
CA MET A 1 28.96 9.78 7.40
C MET A 1 28.21 8.96 6.32
N ARG A 2 28.71 7.77 5.93
CA ARG A 2 28.14 6.94 4.84
C ARG A 2 26.68 6.47 5.09
N GLN A 3 26.38 5.95 6.27
CA GLN A 3 25.04 5.47 6.63
C GLN A 3 23.98 6.59 6.68
N LYS A 4 24.36 7.79 7.13
CA LYS A 4 23.49 8.99 7.14
C LYS A 4 23.11 9.42 5.72
N ARG A 5 24.09 9.39 4.79
CA ARG A 5 23.87 9.70 3.37
C ARG A 5 23.01 8.64 2.67
N GLU A 6 23.08 7.39 3.10
CA GLU A 6 22.23 6.31 2.58
C GLU A 6 20.78 6.43 3.03
N LYS A 7 20.54 6.73 4.31
CA LYS A 7 19.20 7.05 4.80
C LYS A 7 18.61 8.25 4.04
N ALA A 8 19.42 9.30 3.81
CA ALA A 8 19.00 10.47 3.05
C ALA A 8 18.59 10.13 1.61
N ASN A 9 19.30 9.22 0.94
CA ASN A 9 18.94 8.81 -0.42
C ASN A 9 17.65 7.97 -0.48
N GLY A 10 17.44 7.08 0.49
CA GLY A 10 16.16 6.36 0.60
C GLY A 10 14.98 7.32 0.75
N ILE A 11 15.13 8.34 1.60
CA ILE A 11 14.11 9.40 1.78
C ILE A 11 13.93 10.22 0.50
N ARG A 12 15.00 10.52 -0.24
CA ARG A 12 14.88 11.22 -1.53
C ARG A 12 14.07 10.42 -2.54
N VAL A 13 14.28 9.10 -2.63
CA VAL A 13 13.48 8.24 -3.50
C VAL A 13 12.04 8.18 -3.02
N PHE A 14 11.81 8.05 -1.70
CA PHE A 14 10.46 8.10 -1.13
C PHE A 14 9.71 9.35 -1.57
N LEU A 15 10.30 10.53 -1.35
CA LEU A 15 9.71 11.81 -1.71
C LEU A 15 9.52 11.96 -3.22
N LEU A 16 10.50 11.51 -4.02
CA LEU A 16 10.40 11.54 -5.48
C LEU A 16 9.20 10.71 -5.96
N CYS A 17 9.07 9.46 -5.52
CA CYS A 17 7.96 8.60 -5.88
C CYS A 17 6.62 9.12 -5.31
N LEU A 18 6.63 9.74 -4.13
CA LEU A 18 5.45 10.38 -3.55
C LEU A 18 4.96 11.54 -4.43
N PHE A 19 5.84 12.45 -4.86
CA PHE A 19 5.45 13.57 -5.72
C PHE A 19 5.08 13.12 -7.14
N LEU A 20 5.80 12.16 -7.71
CA LEU A 20 5.46 11.59 -9.01
C LEU A 20 4.10 10.88 -8.96
N GLY A 21 3.87 10.05 -7.95
CA GLY A 21 2.59 9.36 -7.76
C GLY A 21 1.44 10.32 -7.49
N ALA A 22 1.65 11.35 -6.68
CA ALA A 22 0.65 12.40 -6.49
C ALA A 22 0.35 13.13 -7.80
N GLY A 23 1.38 13.46 -8.58
CA GLY A 23 1.25 14.12 -9.87
C GLY A 23 0.49 13.28 -10.90
N THR A 24 0.76 11.96 -10.99
CA THR A 24 0.07 11.08 -11.94
C THR A 24 -1.40 10.87 -11.57
N LEU A 25 -1.72 10.79 -10.27
CA LEU A 25 -3.10 10.59 -9.81
C LEU A 25 -3.90 11.90 -9.68
N ALA A 26 -3.22 13.06 -9.64
CA ALA A 26 -3.86 14.36 -9.40
C ALA A 26 -4.99 14.66 -10.38
N LEU A 27 -4.81 14.37 -11.67
CA LEU A 27 -5.82 14.64 -12.68
C LEU A 27 -7.13 13.88 -12.39
N PHE A 28 -7.03 12.59 -12.05
CA PHE A 28 -8.19 11.76 -11.72
C PHE A 28 -8.87 12.24 -10.44
N VAL A 29 -8.09 12.55 -9.41
CA VAL A 29 -8.61 13.06 -8.14
C VAL A 29 -9.31 14.40 -8.32
N ILE A 30 -8.77 15.32 -9.12
CA ILE A 30 -9.38 16.63 -9.37
C ILE A 30 -10.69 16.49 -10.15
N GLN A 31 -10.71 15.61 -11.17
CA GLN A 31 -11.89 15.37 -11.99
C GLN A 31 -13.08 14.85 -11.17
N ASP A 32 -12.82 13.97 -10.20
CA ASP A 32 -13.82 13.37 -9.32
C ASP A 32 -14.00 14.13 -7.99
N ARG A 33 -13.67 15.42 -7.95
CA ARG A 33 -13.86 16.33 -6.79
C ARG A 33 -13.20 15.83 -5.50
N GLY A 34 -12.05 15.20 -5.62
CA GLY A 34 -11.25 14.67 -4.53
C GLY A 34 -11.40 13.16 -4.31
N ALA A 35 -12.45 12.54 -4.83
CA ALA A 35 -12.57 11.08 -4.80
C ALA A 35 -11.62 10.46 -5.84
N PHE A 36 -11.20 9.23 -5.61
CA PHE A 36 -10.42 8.47 -6.58
C PHE A 36 -11.23 7.25 -7.04
N LEU A 37 -11.74 7.32 -8.26
CA LEU A 37 -12.61 6.31 -8.86
C LEU A 37 -12.01 5.84 -10.18
N MET A 38 -11.90 4.52 -10.38
CA MET A 38 -11.25 3.95 -11.58
C MET A 38 -12.11 2.97 -12.38
N LEU A 39 -13.36 2.73 -11.94
CA LEU A 39 -14.35 1.80 -12.52
C LEU A 39 -14.10 0.33 -12.14
N ALA A 40 -15.02 -0.54 -12.57
CA ALA A 40 -15.00 -1.99 -12.36
C ALA A 40 -14.86 -2.40 -10.88
N ASP A 41 -13.99 -3.38 -10.61
CA ASP A 41 -13.87 -4.04 -9.31
C ASP A 41 -13.37 -3.10 -8.22
N PHE A 42 -12.57 -2.10 -8.57
CA PHE A 42 -12.08 -1.10 -7.64
C PHE A 42 -13.23 -0.31 -6.98
N ASN A 43 -14.20 0.14 -7.78
CA ASN A 43 -15.34 0.90 -7.26
C ASN A 43 -16.40 0.00 -6.61
N LYS A 44 -16.56 -1.24 -7.11
CA LYS A 44 -17.64 -2.16 -6.68
C LYS A 44 -17.24 -3.06 -5.51
N GLN A 45 -15.96 -3.32 -5.33
CA GLN A 45 -15.45 -4.24 -4.31
C GLN A 45 -14.48 -3.53 -3.38
N GLU A 46 -13.35 -3.00 -3.88
CA GLU A 46 -12.27 -2.49 -3.01
C GLU A 46 -12.78 -1.44 -1.99
N ILE A 47 -13.42 -0.38 -2.49
CA ILE A 47 -13.91 0.71 -1.65
C ILE A 47 -15.00 0.21 -0.68
N PRO A 48 -16.06 -0.50 -1.12
CA PRO A 48 -17.04 -1.08 -0.21
C PRO A 48 -16.46 -2.04 0.84
N PHE A 49 -15.55 -2.94 0.47
CA PHE A 49 -14.91 -3.85 1.41
C PHE A 49 -14.09 -3.11 2.47
N CYS A 50 -13.40 -2.04 2.06
CA CYS A 50 -12.72 -1.17 3.01
C CYS A 50 -13.70 -0.50 3.99
N MET A 51 -14.81 0.02 3.47
CA MET A 51 -15.84 0.68 4.28
C MET A 51 -16.53 -0.28 5.25
N GLU A 52 -16.84 -1.50 4.81
CA GLU A 52 -17.47 -2.53 5.65
C GLU A 52 -16.53 -3.02 6.75
N LEU A 53 -15.27 -3.32 6.42
CA LEU A 53 -14.31 -3.72 7.45
C LEU A 53 -14.10 -2.60 8.48
N SER A 54 -14.01 -1.35 8.04
CA SER A 54 -13.92 -0.18 8.93
C SER A 54 -15.13 -0.11 9.84
N GLY A 55 -16.30 -0.38 9.27
CA GLY A 55 -17.55 -0.44 9.98
C GLY A 55 -17.62 -1.50 11.06
N PHE A 56 -17.23 -2.71 10.68
CA PHE A 56 -17.12 -3.85 11.58
C PHE A 56 -16.15 -3.56 12.72
N LEU A 57 -14.96 -3.05 12.42
CA LEU A 57 -13.93 -2.71 13.40
C LEU A 57 -14.38 -1.63 14.38
N HIS A 58 -15.09 -0.60 13.91
CA HIS A 58 -15.64 0.45 14.77
C HIS A 58 -16.81 -0.02 15.64
N ALA A 59 -17.54 -1.05 15.22
CA ALA A 59 -18.60 -1.67 16.01
C ALA A 59 -18.06 -2.61 17.11
N LEU A 60 -16.78 -2.98 17.06
CA LEU A 60 -16.15 -3.76 18.13
C LEU A 60 -16.06 -2.94 19.43
N PRO A 61 -16.17 -3.59 20.61
CA PRO A 61 -15.97 -2.92 21.89
C PRO A 61 -14.62 -2.18 21.93
N LYS A 62 -14.65 -0.90 22.32
CA LYS A 62 -13.46 -0.04 22.39
C LYS A 62 -12.33 -0.74 23.17
N GLY A 63 -11.12 -0.76 22.60
CA GLY A 63 -9.93 -1.34 23.23
C GLY A 63 -9.65 -2.81 22.91
N LYS A 64 -10.43 -3.45 22.03
CA LYS A 64 -10.20 -4.85 21.61
C LYS A 64 -9.97 -4.98 20.11
N ILE A 65 -9.00 -4.27 19.53
CA ILE A 65 -8.61 -4.49 18.12
C ILE A 65 -8.20 -5.95 17.87
N GLY A 66 -7.56 -6.60 18.86
CA GLY A 66 -7.27 -8.04 18.82
C GLY A 66 -8.52 -8.94 18.78
N SER A 67 -9.69 -8.44 19.18
CA SER A 67 -10.95 -9.18 19.06
C SER A 67 -11.45 -9.33 17.63
N VAL A 68 -10.86 -8.63 16.65
CA VAL A 68 -11.14 -8.90 15.22
C VAL A 68 -10.83 -10.36 14.87
N PHE A 69 -9.83 -10.97 15.53
CA PHE A 69 -9.48 -12.38 15.36
C PHE A 69 -10.38 -13.33 16.15
N CYS A 70 -11.11 -12.82 17.16
CA CYS A 70 -12.00 -13.60 18.03
C CYS A 70 -13.47 -13.52 17.60
N ARG A 71 -13.89 -12.44 16.94
CA ARG A 71 -15.22 -12.26 16.38
C ARG A 71 -15.10 -12.36 14.86
N GLN A 72 -15.13 -13.59 14.37
CA GLN A 72 -14.87 -13.87 12.96
C GLN A 72 -16.11 -13.81 12.06
N TRP A 73 -17.31 -13.54 12.59
CA TRP A 73 -18.53 -13.50 11.80
C TRP A 73 -19.08 -12.09 11.69
N ASP A 74 -19.32 -11.64 10.46
CA ASP A 74 -19.96 -10.37 10.14
C ASP A 74 -21.30 -10.61 9.43
N TRP A 75 -22.37 -10.09 10.02
CA TRP A 75 -23.71 -10.11 9.46
C TRP A 75 -23.98 -8.92 8.52
N GLY A 76 -23.03 -7.97 8.41
CA GLY A 76 -23.13 -6.83 7.51
C GLY A 76 -22.91 -7.17 6.03
N MET A 77 -22.44 -8.38 5.72
CA MET A 77 -22.22 -8.86 4.36
C MET A 77 -23.26 -9.91 3.96
N ASP A 78 -24.20 -9.55 3.08
CA ASP A 78 -25.21 -10.45 2.51
C ASP A 78 -25.89 -11.37 3.56
N LEU A 79 -25.78 -12.70 3.44
CA LEU A 79 -26.32 -13.68 4.41
C LEU A 79 -25.44 -13.86 5.68
N GLY A 80 -24.36 -13.10 5.77
CA GLY A 80 -23.29 -13.22 6.75
C GLY A 80 -22.06 -13.93 6.17
N SER A 81 -20.88 -13.49 6.57
CA SER A 81 -19.62 -14.10 6.13
C SER A 81 -18.52 -14.05 7.20
N SER A 82 -17.49 -14.87 7.01
CA SER A 82 -16.29 -14.83 7.84
C SER A 82 -15.45 -13.58 7.52
N VAL A 83 -15.14 -12.80 8.55
CA VAL A 83 -14.29 -11.60 8.50
C VAL A 83 -12.89 -11.94 7.98
N LEU A 84 -12.30 -13.02 8.49
CA LEU A 84 -10.95 -13.43 8.11
C LEU A 84 -10.88 -13.88 6.66
N TYR A 85 -11.90 -14.63 6.20
CA TYR A 85 -11.94 -15.12 4.83
C TYR A 85 -12.23 -13.98 3.83
N SER A 86 -13.21 -13.13 4.15
CA SER A 86 -13.67 -12.08 3.24
C SER A 86 -12.71 -10.90 3.15
N PHE A 87 -12.16 -10.47 4.28
CA PHE A 87 -11.29 -9.30 4.34
C PHE A 87 -9.79 -9.62 4.39
N GLY A 88 -9.43 -10.90 4.55
CA GLY A 88 -8.03 -11.34 4.59
C GLY A 88 -7.31 -11.07 3.27
N TYR A 89 -8.00 -11.27 2.15
CA TYR A 89 -7.48 -10.92 0.83
C TYR A 89 -7.31 -9.42 0.67
N TYR A 90 -8.36 -8.62 0.93
CA TYR A 90 -8.40 -7.20 0.58
C TYR A 90 -7.65 -6.27 1.55
N ASN A 91 -7.87 -6.41 2.86
CA ASN A 91 -7.63 -5.29 3.79
C ASN A 91 -6.92 -5.67 5.09
N LEU A 92 -7.22 -6.84 5.66
CA LEU A 92 -6.82 -7.17 7.03
C LEU A 92 -5.30 -7.27 7.18
N GLY A 93 -4.62 -7.80 6.16
CA GLY A 93 -3.16 -7.89 6.10
C GLY A 93 -2.45 -6.60 5.64
N SER A 94 -3.20 -5.59 5.20
CA SER A 94 -2.62 -4.39 4.58
C SER A 94 -2.26 -3.33 5.62
N PRO A 95 -0.97 -3.04 5.88
CA PRO A 95 -0.59 -1.99 6.82
C PRO A 95 -1.04 -0.59 6.34
N PHE A 96 -1.24 -0.41 5.04
CA PHE A 96 -1.77 0.84 4.48
C PHE A 96 -3.25 1.00 4.79
N TYR A 97 -4.04 -0.06 4.70
CA TYR A 97 -5.44 -0.04 5.10
C TYR A 97 -5.59 0.39 6.57
N TRP A 98 -4.76 -0.13 7.48
CA TRP A 98 -4.84 0.24 8.91
C TRP A 98 -4.64 1.74 9.17
N LEU A 99 -3.90 2.45 8.30
CA LEU A 99 -3.75 3.92 8.38
C LEU A 99 -5.05 4.66 8.04
N THR A 100 -5.98 4.02 7.33
CA THR A 100 -7.30 4.60 7.00
C THR A 100 -8.32 4.47 8.12
N LEU A 101 -8.07 3.59 9.11
CA LEU A 101 -9.03 3.28 10.16
C LEU A 101 -9.50 4.48 11.00
N PRO A 102 -8.67 5.51 11.30
CA PRO A 102 -9.13 6.68 12.05
C PRO A 102 -10.19 7.53 11.35
N PHE A 103 -10.42 7.31 10.04
CA PHE A 103 -11.32 8.13 9.23
C PHE A 103 -12.72 7.51 9.14
N PRO A 104 -13.77 8.34 9.00
CA PRO A 104 -15.14 7.83 8.84
C PRO A 104 -15.34 7.11 7.50
N ARG A 105 -16.33 6.22 7.43
CA ARG A 105 -16.61 5.40 6.23
C ARG A 105 -16.79 6.23 4.95
N SER A 106 -17.37 7.42 5.03
CA SER A 106 -17.58 8.29 3.86
C SER A 106 -16.29 8.84 3.24
N PHE A 107 -15.16 8.77 3.95
CA PHE A 107 -13.88 9.29 3.47
C PHE A 107 -13.10 8.29 2.62
N TYR A 108 -13.47 7.00 2.60
CA TYR A 108 -12.73 5.96 1.89
C TYR A 108 -12.47 6.24 0.40
N PRO A 109 -13.45 6.74 -0.39
CA PRO A 109 -13.19 7.14 -1.77
C PRO A 109 -12.08 8.19 -1.93
N TYR A 110 -11.91 9.07 -0.93
CA TYR A 110 -10.89 10.13 -0.91
C TYR A 110 -9.54 9.64 -0.37
N LEU A 111 -9.54 8.57 0.44
CA LEU A 111 -8.32 7.99 1.01
C LEU A 111 -7.59 7.06 0.05
N MET A 112 -8.29 6.53 -0.97
CA MET A 112 -7.71 5.61 -1.93
C MET A 112 -6.48 6.18 -2.66
N ALA A 113 -6.56 7.40 -3.20
CA ALA A 113 -5.42 8.02 -3.88
C ALA A 113 -4.25 8.29 -2.93
N PRO A 114 -4.42 8.95 -1.76
CA PRO A 114 -3.35 9.12 -0.78
C PRO A 114 -2.67 7.80 -0.38
N MET A 115 -3.45 6.74 -0.17
CA MET A 115 -2.90 5.42 0.16
C MET A 115 -2.13 4.82 -1.02
N MET A 116 -2.63 4.95 -2.26
CA MET A 116 -1.92 4.50 -3.46
C MET A 116 -0.57 5.23 -3.62
N VAL A 117 -0.55 6.54 -3.44
CA VAL A 117 0.69 7.35 -3.47
C VAL A 117 1.66 6.87 -2.39
N LEU A 118 1.16 6.56 -1.19
CA LEU A 118 1.99 6.06 -0.10
C LEU A 118 2.57 4.67 -0.42
N LYS A 119 1.79 3.77 -1.05
CA LYS A 119 2.27 2.48 -1.55
C LYS A 119 3.37 2.65 -2.59
N TYR A 120 3.23 3.57 -3.53
CA TYR A 120 4.28 3.90 -4.51
C TYR A 120 5.55 4.44 -3.86
N ALA A 121 5.42 5.34 -2.89
CA ALA A 121 6.56 5.88 -2.16
C ALA A 121 7.31 4.79 -1.38
N ALA A 122 6.58 3.86 -0.75
CA ALA A 122 7.14 2.70 -0.07
C ALA A 122 7.84 1.75 -1.06
N ALA A 123 7.18 1.39 -2.17
CA ALA A 123 7.73 0.52 -3.22
C ALA A 123 9.05 1.08 -3.80
N GLY A 124 9.09 2.39 -4.10
CA GLY A 124 10.29 3.05 -4.59
C GLY A 124 11.43 3.03 -3.57
N SER A 125 11.09 3.27 -2.30
CA SER A 125 12.10 3.24 -1.24
C SER A 125 12.67 1.84 -1.03
N PHE A 126 11.81 0.84 -0.90
CA PHE A 126 12.24 -0.54 -0.62
C PHE A 126 13.00 -1.13 -1.81
N SER A 127 12.57 -0.85 -3.05
CA SER A 127 13.32 -1.24 -4.25
C SER A 127 14.68 -0.55 -4.33
N TYR A 128 14.79 0.73 -3.95
CA TYR A 128 16.09 1.40 -3.85
C TYR A 128 17.04 0.70 -2.86
N TRP A 129 16.55 0.32 -1.67
CA TRP A 129 17.37 -0.36 -0.66
C TRP A 129 17.85 -1.74 -1.12
N TYR A 130 17.06 -2.42 -1.94
CA TYR A 130 17.45 -3.67 -2.59
C TYR A 130 18.47 -3.43 -3.72
N LEU A 131 18.11 -2.62 -4.73
CA LEU A 131 18.90 -2.40 -5.94
C LEU A 131 20.29 -1.80 -5.67
N LYS A 132 20.43 -0.94 -4.65
CA LYS A 132 21.72 -0.32 -4.34
C LYS A 132 22.81 -1.33 -3.94
N ARG A 133 22.46 -2.58 -3.62
CA ARG A 133 23.43 -3.64 -3.31
C ARG A 133 24.14 -4.15 -4.55
N PHE A 134 23.45 -4.13 -5.69
CA PHE A 134 23.95 -4.69 -6.95
C PHE A 134 24.56 -3.63 -7.87
N VAL A 135 24.47 -2.35 -7.53
CA VAL A 135 24.92 -1.25 -8.38
C VAL A 135 25.95 -0.36 -7.69
N ARG A 136 27.04 -0.03 -8.40
CA ARG A 136 28.09 0.87 -7.90
C ARG A 136 27.61 2.31 -7.67
N ARG A 137 26.80 2.85 -8.59
CA ARG A 137 26.32 4.24 -8.56
C ARG A 137 24.95 4.32 -7.92
N LYS A 138 24.78 5.24 -6.97
CA LYS A 138 23.52 5.37 -6.21
C LYS A 138 22.41 5.95 -7.09
N GLU A 139 22.77 6.79 -8.02
CA GLU A 139 21.88 7.43 -9.00
C GLU A 139 21.21 6.38 -9.89
N THR A 140 21.98 5.38 -10.34
CA THR A 140 21.45 4.27 -11.13
C THR A 140 20.46 3.42 -10.32
N ALA A 141 20.74 3.16 -9.05
CA ALA A 141 19.79 2.48 -8.16
C ALA A 141 18.52 3.30 -7.93
N MET A 142 18.61 4.63 -7.87
CA MET A 142 17.43 5.51 -7.77
C MET A 142 16.58 5.45 -9.04
N ILE A 143 17.20 5.51 -10.22
CA ILE A 143 16.50 5.37 -11.50
C ILE A 143 15.80 4.01 -11.58
N GLY A 144 16.49 2.93 -11.23
CA GLY A 144 15.91 1.58 -11.21
C GLY A 144 14.71 1.46 -10.25
N ALA A 145 14.78 2.12 -9.10
CA ALA A 145 13.66 2.16 -8.15
C ALA A 145 12.43 2.89 -8.71
N VAL A 146 12.63 4.03 -9.37
CA VAL A 146 11.55 4.76 -10.04
C VAL A 146 10.94 3.93 -11.17
N LEU A 147 11.78 3.27 -11.99
CA LEU A 147 11.31 2.40 -13.06
C LEU A 147 10.52 1.19 -12.51
N TYR A 148 10.91 0.63 -11.38
CA TYR A 148 10.16 -0.43 -10.71
C TYR A 148 8.76 0.06 -10.28
N THR A 149 8.71 1.19 -9.56
CA THR A 149 7.47 1.77 -9.02
C THR A 149 6.49 2.20 -10.11
N PHE A 150 6.98 2.78 -11.21
CA PHE A 150 6.15 3.31 -12.30
C PHE A 150 6.21 2.45 -13.57
N SER A 151 6.46 1.14 -13.42
CA SER A 151 6.46 0.23 -14.57
C SER A 151 5.06 0.03 -15.13
N GLY A 152 4.97 -0.41 -16.40
CA GLY A 152 3.69 -0.67 -17.06
C GLY A 152 2.83 -1.70 -16.32
N TRP A 153 3.45 -2.71 -15.69
CA TRP A 153 2.74 -3.68 -14.86
C TRP A 153 2.04 -2.99 -13.68
N GLN A 154 2.67 -2.02 -13.01
CA GLN A 154 2.06 -1.25 -11.93
C GLN A 154 0.90 -0.39 -12.41
N THR A 155 1.04 0.17 -13.61
CA THR A 155 0.00 1.01 -14.22
C THR A 155 -1.25 0.19 -14.54
N VAL A 156 -1.10 -1.02 -15.08
CA VAL A 156 -2.24 -1.90 -15.39
C VAL A 156 -2.90 -2.44 -14.11
N ASN A 157 -2.12 -2.70 -13.07
CA ASN A 157 -2.64 -3.22 -11.81
C ASN A 157 -3.19 -2.15 -10.85
N LEU A 158 -3.31 -0.89 -11.28
CA LEU A 158 -3.95 0.18 -10.51
C LEU A 158 -5.36 -0.20 -10.03
N LEU A 159 -6.11 -0.94 -10.85
CA LEU A 159 -7.45 -1.44 -10.53
C LEU A 159 -7.46 -2.44 -9.36
N PHE A 160 -6.32 -3.09 -9.09
CA PHE A 160 -6.17 -4.09 -8.05
C PHE A 160 -5.35 -3.52 -6.89
N PHE A 161 -5.95 -2.58 -6.17
CA PHE A 161 -5.30 -1.80 -5.12
C PHE A 161 -4.62 -2.62 -4.03
N THR A 162 -5.20 -3.76 -3.65
CA THR A 162 -4.60 -4.70 -2.70
C THR A 162 -3.24 -5.23 -3.17
N PHE A 163 -3.05 -5.53 -4.45
CA PHE A 163 -1.78 -6.08 -4.95
C PHE A 163 -0.62 -5.10 -4.85
N MET A 164 -0.91 -3.80 -4.76
CA MET A 164 0.11 -2.78 -4.57
C MET A 164 0.83 -2.93 -3.21
N ASP A 165 0.23 -3.63 -2.25
CA ASP A 165 0.92 -3.98 -1.00
C ASP A 165 2.04 -4.98 -1.25
N VAL A 166 1.77 -6.00 -2.07
CA VAL A 166 2.76 -7.02 -2.46
C VAL A 166 3.92 -6.33 -3.18
N VAL A 167 3.61 -5.41 -4.09
CA VAL A 167 4.63 -4.63 -4.81
C VAL A 167 5.46 -3.78 -3.85
N ALA A 168 4.80 -3.12 -2.89
CA ALA A 168 5.52 -2.31 -1.92
C ALA A 168 6.51 -3.18 -1.14
N PHE A 169 6.07 -4.31 -0.59
CA PHE A 169 6.87 -5.14 0.32
C PHE A 169 7.79 -6.16 -0.37
N PHE A 170 7.55 -6.52 -1.64
CA PHE A 170 8.35 -7.53 -2.34
C PHE A 170 9.86 -7.21 -2.36
N PRO A 171 10.31 -5.98 -2.68
CA PRO A 171 11.74 -5.67 -2.60
C PRO A 171 12.30 -5.73 -1.18
N LEU A 172 11.47 -5.48 -0.16
CA LEU A 172 11.89 -5.61 1.24
C LEU A 172 12.10 -7.07 1.62
N LEU A 173 11.25 -7.98 1.14
CA LEU A 173 11.42 -9.43 1.28
C LEU A 173 12.74 -9.88 0.64
N LEU A 174 12.99 -9.48 -0.61
CA LEU A 174 14.24 -9.81 -1.31
C LEU A 174 15.47 -9.24 -0.60
N LEU A 175 15.37 -8.03 -0.05
CA LEU A 175 16.43 -7.43 0.76
C LEU A 175 16.70 -8.20 2.06
N GLY A 176 15.65 -8.74 2.69
CA GLY A 176 15.79 -9.60 3.87
C GLY A 176 16.51 -10.90 3.54
N LEU A 177 16.07 -11.57 2.46
CA LEU A 177 16.68 -12.81 1.97
C LEU A 177 18.17 -12.62 1.63
N GLU A 178 18.49 -11.55 0.89
CA GLU A 178 19.87 -11.21 0.51
C GLU A 178 20.77 -10.98 1.73
N LYS A 179 20.24 -10.36 2.79
CA LYS A 179 21.00 -10.17 4.03
C LYS A 179 21.26 -11.48 4.75
N LEU A 180 20.26 -12.35 4.81
CA LEU A 180 20.38 -13.64 5.46
C LEU A 180 21.44 -14.51 4.76
N MET A 181 21.40 -14.57 3.43
CA MET A 181 22.37 -15.33 2.64
C MET A 181 23.79 -14.78 2.78
N ALA A 182 23.96 -13.45 2.80
CA ALA A 182 25.26 -12.82 2.96
C ALA A 182 25.84 -12.90 4.39
N GLU A 183 25.03 -13.30 5.39
CA GLU A 183 25.51 -13.57 6.76
C GLU A 183 25.97 -15.03 6.93
N GLU A 184 25.56 -15.93 6.02
CA GLU A 184 25.96 -17.34 6.01
C GLU A 184 27.27 -17.59 5.22
N GLU A 185 27.77 -16.60 4.47
CA GLU A 185 29.09 -16.59 3.80
C GLU A 185 30.20 -15.98 4.67
#